data_AF-A0ABD0PQ98-F1
#
_entry.id   AF-A0ABD0PQ98-F1
#
_cell.length_a   1.000
_cell.length_b   1.000
_cell.length_c   1.000
_cell.angle_alpha   90.00
_cell.angle_beta   90.00
_cell.angle_gamma   90.00
#
_symmetry.space_group_name_H-M   'P 1'
#
loop_
_entity.id
_entity.type
_entity.pdbx_description
1 polymer ?
#
loop_
_entity_poly.entity_id
_entity_poly.type
_entity_poly.pdbx_seq_one_letter_code
_entity_poly.pdbx_strand_id
1 'polypeptide(L)' 'MPDKTSRFTCKGKQLFHFMGTSTFSEYTVVAEISLAKVDESAPLDKVCLLGCGISTGYGAAINTAK' A
#
# COMPACT_ATOMS: atom_id res chain seq x y z
N MET A 1 -11.71 5.14 1.16
CA MET A 1 -12.23 4.10 0.24
C MET A 1 -13.00 4.76 -0.91
N PRO A 2 -13.22 4.08 -2.05
CA PRO A 2 -13.95 4.64 -3.20
C PRO A 2 -15.35 5.15 -2.84
N ASP A 3 -16.00 4.53 -1.86
CA ASP A 3 -17.30 4.90 -1.29
C ASP A 3 -17.25 6.10 -0.31
N LYS A 4 -16.10 6.79 -0.21
CA LYS A 4 -15.85 7.93 0.69
C LYS A 4 -15.99 7.64 2.18
N THR A 5 -16.04 6.38 2.59
CA THR A 5 -16.09 5.98 4.01
C THR A 5 -14.72 5.46 4.49
N SER A 6 -14.56 5.36 5.81
CA SER A 6 -13.38 4.76 6.44
C SER A 6 -13.64 3.31 6.84
N ARG A 7 -12.55 2.60 7.14
CA ARG A 7 -12.53 1.24 7.70
C ARG A 7 -11.85 1.19 9.07
N PHE A 8 -11.43 2.35 9.58
CA PHE A 8 -10.71 2.49 10.83
C PHE A 8 -11.52 3.29 11.83
N THR A 9 -11.76 2.70 12.99
CA THR A 9 -12.32 3.39 14.15
C THR A 9 -11.39 3.15 15.34
N CYS A 10 -11.09 4.21 16.08
CA CYS A 10 -10.32 4.13 17.31
C CYS A 10 -10.99 4.98 18.38
N LYS A 11 -11.31 4.38 19.53
CA LYS A 11 -11.96 5.07 20.67
C LYS A 11 -13.22 5.85 20.25
N GLY A 12 -14.06 5.24 19.42
CA GLY A 12 -15.30 5.85 18.92
C GLY A 12 -15.13 6.96 17.87
N LYS A 13 -13.89 7.23 17.42
CA LYS A 13 -13.62 8.23 16.37
C LYS A 13 -13.21 7.53 15.08
N GLN A 14 -13.77 7.97 13.97
CA GLN A 14 -13.34 7.55 12.63
C GLN A 14 -11.94 8.11 12.36
N LEU A 15 -11.04 7.26 11.89
CA LEU A 15 -9.71 7.66 11.44
C LEU A 15 -9.67 7.70 9.91
N PHE A 16 -8.84 8.56 9.35
CA PHE A 16 -8.66 8.60 7.90
C PHE A 16 -7.78 7.46 7.40
N HIS A 17 -7.99 7.12 6.12
CA HIS A 17 -7.04 6.30 5.37
C HIS A 17 -5.89 7.18 4.87
N PHE A 18 -4.67 6.63 4.82
CA PHE A 18 -3.51 7.31 4.24
C PHE A 18 -3.08 6.61 2.95
N MET A 19 -3.03 7.38 1.86
CA MET A 19 -2.61 6.93 0.53
C MET A 19 -3.23 5.58 0.09
N GLY A 20 -4.47 5.31 0.50
CA GLY A 20 -5.22 4.11 0.12
C GLY A 20 -4.70 2.77 0.67
N THR A 21 -3.69 2.78 1.54
CA THR A 21 -3.05 1.55 2.06
C THR A 21 -3.03 1.47 3.58
N SER A 22 -2.73 2.57 4.29
CA SER A 22 -2.69 2.63 5.76
C SER A 22 -1.95 1.44 6.41
N THR A 23 -0.69 1.22 6.04
CA THR A 23 0.09 0.02 6.42
C THR A 23 0.55 -0.03 7.87
N PHE A 24 0.31 1.03 8.67
CA PHE A 24 0.67 1.07 10.10
C PHE A 24 -0.49 0.55 10.98
N SER A 25 -0.98 -0.64 10.65
CA SER A 25 -2.02 -1.37 11.36
C SER A 25 -1.83 -2.86 11.06
N GLU A 26 -2.09 -3.74 12.03
CA GLU A 26 -1.97 -5.20 11.84
C GLU A 26 -2.90 -5.70 10.72
N TYR A 27 -4.04 -5.04 10.53
CA TYR A 27 -4.98 -5.27 9.45
C TYR A 27 -5.33 -3.97 8.75
N THR A 28 -5.48 -4.02 7.43
CA THR A 28 -5.96 -2.91 6.61
C THR A 28 -6.96 -3.41 5.58
N VAL A 29 -7.78 -2.50 5.09
CA VAL A 29 -8.72 -2.75 3.99
C VAL A 29 -8.35 -1.80 2.86
N VAL A 30 -8.01 -2.36 1.71
CA VAL A 30 -7.63 -1.60 0.51
C VAL A 30 -8.62 -1.83 -0.61
N ALA A 31 -8.65 -0.92 -1.60
CA ALA A 31 -9.38 -1.18 -2.83
C ALA A 31 -8.63 -2.25 -3.65
N GLU A 32 -9.37 -3.09 -4.38
CA GLU A 32 -8.78 -4.14 -5.23
C GLU A 32 -7.74 -3.59 -6.22
N ILE A 33 -8.00 -2.39 -6.77
CA ILE A 33 -7.08 -1.68 -7.67
C ILE A 33 -5.76 -1.21 -7.02
N SER A 34 -5.67 -1.26 -5.69
CA SER A 34 -4.52 -0.78 -4.91
C SER A 34 -3.63 -1.92 -4.40
N LEU A 35 -3.87 -3.15 -4.86
CA LEU A 35 -3.04 -4.31 -4.53
C LEU A 35 -2.68 -5.12 -5.79
N ALA A 36 -1.66 -5.95 -5.66
CA ALA A 36 -1.30 -6.95 -6.66
C ALA A 36 -0.89 -8.24 -5.93
N LYS A 37 -1.36 -9.39 -6.42
CA LYS A 37 -0.87 -10.69 -5.92
C LYS A 37 0.59 -10.84 -6.31
N VAL A 38 1.43 -11.22 -5.36
CA VAL A 38 2.84 -11.53 -5.57
C VAL A 38 3.09 -13.04 -5.38
N ASP A 39 4.31 -13.48 -5.69
CA ASP A 39 4.73 -14.86 -5.51
C ASP A 39 4.61 -15.31 -4.04
N GLU A 40 4.08 -16.51 -3.81
CA GLU A 40 3.83 -17.05 -2.47
C GLU A 40 5.12 -17.40 -1.71
N SER A 41 6.24 -17.59 -2.41
CA SER A 41 7.57 -17.84 -1.82
C SER A 41 8.37 -16.57 -1.53
N ALA A 42 7.84 -15.38 -1.87
CA ALA A 42 8.53 -14.12 -1.68
C ALA A 42 8.68 -13.76 -0.18
N PRO A 43 9.89 -13.41 0.31
CA PRO A 43 10.10 -13.01 1.69
C PRO A 43 9.49 -11.62 1.95
N LEU A 44 8.35 -11.59 2.67
CA LEU A 44 7.54 -10.38 2.90
C LEU A 44 8.29 -9.27 3.65
N ASP A 45 9.26 -9.62 4.50
CA ASP A 45 10.14 -8.70 5.22
C ASP A 45 11.09 -7.91 4.30
N LYS A 46 11.28 -8.39 3.06
CA LYS A 46 12.13 -7.74 2.05
C LYS A 46 11.31 -7.10 0.94
N VAL A 47 10.34 -7.83 0.38
CA VAL A 47 9.58 -7.36 -0.79
C VAL A 47 8.62 -6.22 -0.46
N CYS A 48 8.37 -5.93 0.83
CA CYS A 48 7.61 -4.75 1.26
C CYS A 48 8.17 -3.43 0.68
N LEU A 49 9.48 -3.35 0.42
CA LEU A 49 10.13 -2.17 -0.16
C LEU A 49 9.70 -1.88 -1.61
N LEU A 50 9.17 -2.90 -2.31
CA LEU A 50 8.61 -2.75 -3.66
C LEU A 50 7.26 -2.00 -3.65
N GLY A 51 6.62 -1.83 -2.49
CA GLY A 51 5.35 -1.10 -2.38
C GLY A 51 5.44 0.41 -2.63
N CYS A 52 6.65 1.00 -2.63
CA CYS A 52 6.85 2.41 -2.93
C CYS A 52 8.28 2.69 -3.44
N GLY A 53 9.22 2.99 -2.53
CA GLY A 53 10.48 3.66 -2.86
C GLY A 53 11.36 2.96 -3.89
N ILE A 54 11.54 1.63 -3.80
CA ILE A 54 12.40 0.90 -4.75
C ILE A 54 11.79 0.93 -6.15
N SER A 55 10.51 0.61 -6.28
CA SER A 55 9.82 0.57 -7.58
C SER A 55 9.82 1.93 -8.25
N THR A 56 9.61 3.01 -7.48
CA THR A 56 9.68 4.38 -8.00
C THR A 56 11.10 4.75 -8.46
N GLY A 57 12.12 4.52 -7.64
CA GLY A 57 13.50 4.89 -7.97
C GLY A 57 14.05 4.11 -9.17
N TYR A 58 13.84 2.79 -9.17
CA TYR A 58 14.25 1.92 -10.28
C TYR A 58 13.51 2.28 -11.57
N GLY A 59 12.19 2.46 -11.50
CA GLY A 59 11.37 2.84 -12.63
C GLY A 59 11.76 4.21 -13.22
N ALA A 60 12.10 5.19 -12.37
CA ALA A 60 12.54 6.50 -12.84
C ALA A 60 13.83 6.40 -13.69
N ALA A 61 14.82 5.62 -13.25
CA ALA A 61 16.06 5.43 -13.98
C ALA A 61 15.87 4.72 -15.32
N ILE A 62 15.08 3.63 -15.34
CA ILE A 62 14.92 2.78 -16.53
C ILE A 62 13.91 3.35 -17.53
N ASN A 63 12.80 3.91 -17.04
CA ASN A 63 11.68 4.29 -17.89
C ASN A 63 11.68 5.77 -18.29
N THR A 64 12.25 6.66 -17.45
CA THR A 64 12.15 8.12 -17.65
C THR A 64 13.48 8.76 -18.01
N ALA A 65 14.58 8.43 -17.32
CA ALA A 65 15.88 9.10 -17.47
C ALA A 65 16.66 8.73 -18.76
N LYS A 66 15.97 8.34 -19.83
CA LYS A 66 16.58 8.00 -21.13
C LYS A 66 17.34 9.16 -21.75
#